data_AF-A0A8D8BCJ6-F1
#
_entry.id   AF-A0A8D8BCJ6-F1
#
_cell.length_a   1.000
_cell.length_b   1.000
_cell.length_c   1.000
_cell.angle_alpha   90.00
_cell.angle_beta   90.00
_cell.angle_gamma   90.00
#
_symmetry.space_group_name_H-M   'P 1'
#
loop_
_entity.id
_entity.type
_entity.pdbx_description
1 polymer ?
#
loop_
_entity_poly.entity_id
_entity_poly.type
_entity_poly.pdbx_seq_one_letter_code
_entity_poly.pdbx_strand_id
1 'polypeptide(L)'
;KKPLMIIHHLEDCPHSIALKKAFSEHQSIQRMAKSEFIMLNLVHETTDTHLAPDGFYVPRIMFVDPTLTVRADIVGKYANRMYTYEPDDIDFLAENMIKAKLLLKEEHEE
;
A
#
# COMPACT_ATOMS: atom_id res chain seq x y z
N LYS A 1 -5.12 9.78 14.33
CA LYS A 1 -5.85 9.47 13.07
C LYS A 1 -5.10 8.34 12.37
N LYS A 2 -5.76 7.51 11.55
CA LYS A 2 -5.12 6.36 10.87
C LYS A 2 -4.89 6.68 9.38
N PRO A 3 -3.74 6.32 8.79
CA PRO A 3 -3.53 6.32 7.34
C PRO A 3 -4.50 5.36 6.66
N LEU A 4 -4.82 5.67 5.41
CA LEU A 4 -5.51 4.78 4.50
C LEU A 4 -4.47 4.02 3.66
N MET A 5 -4.62 2.70 3.61
CA MET A 5 -3.85 1.81 2.74
C MET A 5 -4.78 1.28 1.65
N ILE A 6 -4.47 1.64 0.40
CA ILE A 6 -5.26 1.30 -0.77
C ILE A 6 -4.54 0.20 -1.54
N ILE A 7 -5.23 -0.91 -1.80
CA ILE A 7 -4.71 -2.07 -2.53
C ILE A 7 -5.55 -2.26 -3.79
N HIS A 8 -4.99 -1.88 -4.94
CA HIS A 8 -5.54 -2.20 -6.25
C HIS A 8 -5.07 -3.59 -6.66
N HIS A 9 -6.00 -4.47 -6.97
CA HIS A 9 -5.71 -5.86 -7.33
C HIS A 9 -6.77 -6.40 -8.29
N LEU A 10 -6.49 -7.53 -8.94
CA LEU A 10 -7.49 -8.28 -9.70
C LEU A 10 -7.58 -9.69 -9.15
N GLU A 11 -8.79 -10.26 -9.14
CA GLU A 11 -9.02 -11.64 -8.68
C GLU A 11 -8.30 -12.65 -9.57
N ASP A 12 -8.31 -12.44 -10.89
CA ASP A 12 -7.70 -13.32 -11.89
C ASP A 12 -6.28 -12.89 -12.30
N CYS A 13 -5.52 -12.29 -11.38
CA CYS A 13 -4.13 -11.90 -11.62
C CYS A 13 -3.17 -12.73 -10.77
N PRO A 14 -2.25 -13.53 -11.37
CA PRO A 14 -1.30 -14.36 -10.63
C PRO A 14 -0.45 -13.58 -9.63
N HIS A 15 0.01 -12.38 -9.99
CA HIS A 15 0.79 -11.52 -9.09
C HIS A 15 -0.05 -11.02 -7.89
N SER A 16 -1.31 -10.67 -8.13
CA SER A 16 -2.23 -10.24 -7.06
C SER A 16 -2.54 -11.38 -6.09
N ILE A 17 -2.78 -12.58 -6.61
CA ILE A 17 -3.03 -13.79 -5.80
C ILE A 17 -1.80 -14.11 -4.94
N ALA A 18 -0.60 -14.08 -5.54
CA ALA A 18 0.64 -14.38 -4.85
C ALA A 18 0.92 -13.37 -3.73
N LEU A 19 0.77 -12.07 -4.02
CA LEU A 19 0.95 -11.02 -3.01
C LEU A 19 -0.07 -11.12 -1.89
N LYS A 20 -1.35 -11.37 -2.22
CA LYS A 20 -2.42 -11.56 -1.21
C LYS A 20 -2.09 -12.70 -0.24
N LYS A 21 -1.56 -13.82 -0.76
CA LYS A 21 -1.13 -14.94 0.07
C LYS A 21 -0.02 -14.52 1.03
N ALA A 22 1.08 -13.96 0.52
CA ALA A 22 2.20 -13.48 1.34
C ALA A 22 1.76 -12.45 2.39
N PHE A 23 0.90 -11.50 1.99
CA PHE A 23 0.31 -10.49 2.87
C PHE A 23 -0.50 -11.10 4.01
N SER A 24 -1.28 -12.15 3.73
CA SER A 24 -2.11 -12.84 4.73
C SER A 24 -1.29 -13.68 5.73
N GLU A 25 -0.17 -14.24 5.28
CA GLU A 25 0.71 -15.09 6.09
C GLU A 25 1.68 -14.25 6.96
N HIS A 26 1.94 -12.99 6.59
CA HIS A 26 2.88 -12.13 7.28
C HIS A 26 2.28 -11.47 8.55
N GLN A 27 2.65 -12.00 9.73
CA GLN A 27 2.03 -11.61 11.01
C GLN A 27 2.17 -10.12 11.35
N SER A 28 3.32 -9.50 11.07
CA SER A 28 3.55 -8.08 11.40
C SER A 28 2.63 -7.16 10.59
N ILE A 29 2.49 -7.45 9.30
CA ILE A 29 1.57 -6.75 8.39
C ILE A 29 0.14 -6.93 8.86
N GLN A 30 -0.27 -8.16 9.21
CA GLN A 30 -1.63 -8.43 9.70
C GLN A 30 -1.95 -7.66 10.99
N ARG A 31 -0.98 -7.48 11.89
CA ARG A 31 -1.16 -6.65 13.09
C ARG A 31 -1.33 -5.18 12.71
N MET A 32 -0.43 -4.63 11.89
CA MET A 32 -0.49 -3.23 11.47
C MET A 32 -1.77 -2.91 10.68
N ALA A 33 -2.15 -3.76 9.73
CA ALA A 33 -3.36 -3.61 8.93
C ALA A 33 -4.64 -3.53 9.80
N LYS A 34 -4.67 -4.24 10.93
CA LYS A 34 -5.81 -4.23 11.87
C LYS A 34 -5.80 -3.01 12.80
N SER A 35 -4.66 -2.69 13.41
CA SER A 35 -4.60 -1.68 14.47
C SER A 35 -4.24 -0.29 13.98
N GLU A 36 -3.44 -0.17 12.92
CA GLU A 36 -2.81 1.10 12.52
C GLU A 36 -3.40 1.70 11.25
N PHE A 37 -3.96 0.90 10.34
CA PHE A 37 -4.44 1.38 9.05
C PHE A 37 -5.96 1.29 8.89
N ILE A 38 -6.50 2.13 8.02
CA ILE A 38 -7.79 1.90 7.35
C ILE A 38 -7.46 1.17 6.04
N MET A 39 -8.06 0.00 5.81
CA MET A 39 -7.75 -0.85 4.67
C MET A 39 -8.84 -0.70 3.59
N LEU A 40 -8.43 -0.41 2.36
CA LEU A 40 -9.33 -0.36 1.20
C LEU A 40 -8.79 -1.24 0.08
N ASN A 41 -9.55 -2.25 -0.31
CA ASN A 41 -9.23 -3.11 -1.45
C ASN A 41 -10.11 -2.71 -2.63
N LEU A 42 -9.49 -2.50 -3.78
CA LEU A 42 -10.16 -2.10 -5.02
C LEU A 42 -9.87 -3.12 -6.11
N VAL A 43 -10.93 -3.64 -6.73
CA VAL A 43 -10.86 -4.52 -7.91
C VAL A 43 -11.04 -3.73 -9.20
N HIS A 44 -11.71 -2.58 -9.12
CA HIS A 44 -11.91 -1.64 -10.21
C HIS A 44 -11.12 -0.37 -9.94
N GLU A 45 -10.57 0.21 -11.01
CA GLU A 45 -9.85 1.47 -10.93
C GLU A 45 -10.77 2.62 -10.51
N THR A 46 -10.18 3.62 -9.87
CA THR A 46 -10.89 4.85 -9.49
C THR A 46 -10.76 5.90 -10.59
N THR A 47 -11.59 6.94 -10.51
CA THR A 47 -11.45 8.11 -11.38
C THR A 47 -10.32 9.05 -10.94
N ASP A 48 -9.69 8.80 -9.79
CA ASP A 48 -8.63 9.65 -9.25
C ASP A 48 -7.27 9.26 -9.85
N THR A 49 -6.72 10.16 -10.67
CA THR A 49 -5.44 9.94 -11.35
C THR A 49 -4.25 9.95 -10.37
N HIS A 50 -4.39 10.53 -9.17
CA HIS A 50 -3.35 10.48 -8.15
C HIS A 50 -3.14 9.08 -7.57
N LEU A 51 -4.10 8.16 -7.78
CA LEU A 51 -4.01 6.76 -7.39
C LEU A 51 -3.40 5.85 -8.46
N ALA A 52 -2.91 6.44 -9.56
CA ALA A 52 -2.21 5.75 -10.65
C ALA A 52 -1.15 6.63 -11.32
N PRO A 53 -0.23 7.27 -10.56
CA PRO A 53 0.70 8.27 -11.10
C PRO A 53 1.72 7.68 -12.10
N ASP A 54 1.99 6.37 -12.03
CA ASP A 54 2.88 5.62 -12.92
C ASP A 54 2.13 4.50 -13.68
N GLY A 55 0.80 4.56 -13.73
CA GLY A 55 -0.06 3.66 -14.50
C GLY A 55 -0.98 2.76 -13.69
N PHE A 56 -1.80 2.00 -14.42
CA PHE A 56 -2.91 1.20 -13.87
C PHE A 56 -2.58 -0.30 -13.77
N TYR A 57 -1.34 -0.64 -13.37
CA TYR A 57 -0.94 -2.03 -13.19
C TYR A 57 -1.41 -2.58 -11.83
N VAL A 58 -1.54 -3.90 -11.74
CA VAL A 58 -1.84 -4.62 -10.49
C VAL A 58 -0.81 -5.71 -10.20
N PRO A 59 -0.52 -6.04 -8.93
CA PRO A 59 -1.02 -5.38 -7.73
C PRO A 59 -0.34 -4.03 -7.48
N ARG A 60 -1.07 -3.09 -6.88
CA ARG A 60 -0.58 -1.74 -6.56
C ARG A 60 -1.03 -1.31 -5.17
N ILE A 61 -0.09 -0.93 -4.31
CA ILE A 61 -0.34 -0.54 -2.93
C ILE A 61 0.10 0.91 -2.72
N MET A 62 -0.83 1.74 -2.25
CA MET A 62 -0.59 3.16 -2.00
C MET A 62 -1.02 3.53 -0.59
N PHE A 63 -0.35 4.52 -0.02
CA PHE A 63 -0.67 5.07 1.29
C PHE A 63 -1.19 6.49 1.13
N VAL A 64 -2.26 6.80 1.84
CA VAL A 64 -2.88 8.13 1.89
C VAL A 64 -2.93 8.57 3.34
N ASP A 65 -2.43 9.77 3.61
CA ASP A 65 -2.46 10.33 4.96
C ASP A 65 -3.87 10.82 5.34
N PRO A 66 -4.12 11.11 6.64
CA PRO A 66 -5.40 11.66 7.10
C PRO A 66 -5.76 13.04 6.53
N THR A 67 -4.84 13.72 5.84
CA THR A 67 -5.11 14.97 5.11
C THR A 67 -5.57 14.74 3.67
N LEU A 68 -5.72 13.46 3.28
CA LEU A 68 -6.10 13.00 1.94
C LEU A 68 -5.00 13.19 0.89
N THR A 69 -3.74 13.33 1.31
CA THR A 69 -2.60 13.41 0.41
C THR A 69 -2.02 12.02 0.15
N VAL A 70 -1.81 11.70 -1.12
CA VAL A 70 -1.17 10.45 -1.53
C VAL A 70 0.33 10.53 -1.24
N ARG A 71 0.85 9.55 -0.50
CA ARG A 71 2.27 9.44 -0.12
C ARG A 71 3.10 8.88 -1.27
N ALA A 72 3.36 9.73 -2.26
CA ALA A 72 4.16 9.38 -3.44
C ALA A 72 5.65 9.09 -3.11
N ASP A 73 6.10 9.45 -1.90
CA ASP A 73 7.44 9.21 -1.35
C ASP A 73 7.62 7.79 -0.75
N ILE A 74 6.55 6.99 -0.70
CA ILE A 74 6.56 5.61 -0.22
C ILE A 74 6.36 4.68 -1.41
N VAL A 75 7.47 4.16 -1.93
CA VAL A 75 7.54 3.35 -3.15
C VAL A 75 8.17 1.98 -2.86
N GLY A 76 7.79 1.00 -3.67
CA GLY A 76 8.37 -0.33 -3.81
C GLY A 76 9.77 -0.32 -4.44
N LYS A 77 10.29 -1.50 -4.78
CA LYS A 77 11.66 -1.66 -5.29
C LYS A 77 11.81 -1.39 -6.79
N TYR A 78 10.71 -1.35 -7.54
CA TYR A 78 10.74 -1.35 -9.00
C TYR A 78 10.52 0.05 -9.57
N ALA A 79 11.56 0.63 -10.18
CA ALA A 79 11.48 1.99 -10.73
C ALA A 79 10.44 2.15 -11.85
N ASN A 80 10.13 1.07 -12.58
CA ASN A 80 9.13 1.06 -13.64
C ASN A 80 7.70 0.78 -13.14
N ARG A 81 7.55 0.36 -11.88
CA ARG A 81 6.27 0.04 -11.21
C ARG A 81 6.42 0.36 -9.72
N MET A 82 6.45 1.65 -9.41
CA MET A 82 6.86 2.18 -8.12
C MET A 82 5.97 1.73 -6.95
N TYR A 83 4.75 1.28 -7.19
CA TYR A 83 3.80 0.92 -6.14
C TYR A 83 3.44 -0.57 -6.16
N THR A 84 4.16 -1.39 -6.94
CA THR A 84 4.00 -2.85 -6.92
C THR A 84 4.95 -3.50 -5.91
N TYR A 85 4.54 -4.67 -5.42
CA TYR A 85 5.30 -5.50 -4.50
C TYR A 85 5.13 -6.96 -4.92
N GLU A 86 6.24 -7.69 -5.00
CA GLU A 86 6.20 -9.14 -5.19
C GLU A 86 6.15 -9.86 -3.83
N PRO A 87 5.81 -11.16 -3.79
CA PRO A 87 5.83 -11.92 -2.54
C PRO A 87 7.16 -11.84 -1.78
N ASP A 88 8.28 -11.79 -2.50
CA ASP A 88 9.62 -11.68 -1.92
C ASP A 88 9.92 -10.29 -1.35
N ASP A 89 9.07 -9.30 -1.64
CA ASP A 89 9.17 -7.93 -1.12
C ASP A 89 8.32 -7.70 0.12
N ILE A 90 7.73 -8.75 0.71
CA ILE A 90 6.74 -8.59 1.77
C ILE A 90 7.32 -7.92 3.03
N ASP A 91 8.59 -8.18 3.35
CA ASP A 91 9.28 -7.51 4.45
C ASP A 91 9.48 -6.02 4.14
N PHE A 92 9.81 -5.68 2.90
CA PHE A 92 9.94 -4.29 2.45
C PHE A 92 8.61 -3.55 2.46
N LEU A 93 7.51 -4.23 2.12
CA LEU A 93 6.16 -3.69 2.30
C LEU A 93 5.89 -3.39 3.78
N ALA A 94 6.31 -4.26 4.70
CA ALA A 94 6.16 -4.01 6.13
C ALA A 94 6.96 -2.78 6.60
N GLU A 95 8.19 -2.59 6.09
CA GLU A 95 8.98 -1.37 6.33
C GLU A 95 8.26 -0.11 5.82
N ASN A 96 7.68 -0.18 4.62
CA ASN A 96 6.90 0.94 4.05
C ASN A 96 5.62 1.22 4.85
N MET A 97 4.96 0.20 5.41
CA MET A 97 3.86 0.41 6.36
C MET A 97 4.34 1.11 7.64
N ILE A 98 5.52 0.75 8.17
CA ILE A 98 6.10 1.44 9.32
C ILE A 98 6.41 2.91 8.97
N LYS A 99 7.02 3.17 7.81
CA LYS A 99 7.31 4.51 7.31
C LYS A 99 6.03 5.35 7.17
N ALA A 100 4.99 4.80 6.55
CA ALA A 100 3.69 5.46 6.42
C ALA A 100 3.07 5.81 7.77
N LYS A 101 3.25 4.97 8.79
CA LYS A 101 2.80 5.26 10.16
C LYS A 101 3.62 6.37 10.84
N LEU A 102 4.94 6.38 10.67
CA LEU A 102 5.83 7.33 11.34
C LEU A 102 5.66 8.75 10.82
N LEU A 103 5.56 8.91 9.49
CA LEU A 103 5.42 10.23 8.87
C LEU A 103 4.15 10.95 9.31
N LEU A 104 3.10 10.19 9.68
CA LEU A 104 1.89 10.76 10.29
C LEU A 104 2.05 11.24 11.73
N LYS A 105 3.03 10.74 12.46
CA LYS A 105 3.29 11.22 13.82
C LYS A 105 4.05 12.53 13.78
N GLU A 106 5.07 12.60 12.95
CA GLU A 106 5.94 13.78 12.82
C GLU A 106 5.17 15.00 12.29
N GLU A 107 4.31 14.83 11.28
CA GLU A 107 3.52 15.93 10.69
C GLU A 107 2.32 16.42 11.54
N HIS A 108 2.03 15.75 12.66
CA HIS A 108 0.91 16.08 13.54
C HIS A 108 1.33 16.40 14.98
N GLU A 109 2.63 16.40 15.28
CA GLU A 109 3.22 16.83 16.55
C GLU A 109 3.83 18.25 16.49
N GLU A 110 3.72 18.93 15.33
CA GLU A 110 3.91 20.39 15.15
C GLU A 110 2.59 21.17 15.26
#